data_AF-A0A7S2WBF8-F1
#
_entry.id   AF-A0A7S2WBF8-F1
#
_cell.length_a   1.000
_cell.length_b   1.000
_cell.length_c   1.000
_cell.angle_alpha   90.00
_cell.angle_beta   90.00
_cell.angle_gamma   90.00
#
_symmetry.space_group_name_H-M   'P 1'
#
loop_
_entity.id
_entity.type
_entity.pdbx_description
1 polymer ?
#
loop_
_entity_poly.entity_id
_entity_poly.type
_entity_poly.pdbx_seq_one_letter_code
_entity_poly.pdbx_strand_id
1 'polypeptide(L)'
;AAEPAFAAVLSQFVYNKPVSKAKWLCLPVIIGGVILASVNELDFAWSALLSACLANVFAAVRGNENKKLMETEGLKDRLGSVGNQFCITSILGFLLSIPFVLWKEGGKLGQFVESFKTIPALRNNMIASALWFYGYNELSTMTLKKTNAVTQSVANTAKRVIVIVGVALVLGESLDFMKLLGCGIGIGGVFLYSIIDNLVKKD
;
A
#
# COMPACT_ATOMS: atom_id res chain seq x y z
N ALA A 1 5.82 -4.97 4.02
CA ALA A 1 7.00 -4.11 4.21
C ALA A 1 7.85 -3.92 2.95
N ALA A 2 7.74 -4.77 1.90
CA ALA A 2 8.60 -4.67 0.72
C ALA A 2 8.20 -3.59 -0.32
N GLU A 3 7.12 -2.85 -0.11
CA GLU A 3 6.65 -1.78 -1.02
C GLU A 3 7.74 -0.76 -1.39
N PRO A 4 8.59 -0.28 -0.45
CA PRO A 4 9.66 0.66 -0.78
C PRO A 4 10.76 0.06 -1.64
N ALA A 5 11.00 -1.25 -1.52
CA ALA A 5 11.98 -1.96 -2.35
C ALA A 5 11.52 -2.02 -3.82
N PHE A 6 10.26 -2.36 -4.05
CA PHE A 6 9.68 -2.36 -5.40
C PHE A 6 9.57 -0.95 -5.97
N ALA A 7 9.20 0.04 -5.14
CA ALA A 7 9.19 1.44 -5.55
C ALA A 7 10.58 1.93 -5.96
N ALA A 8 11.64 1.54 -5.24
CA ALA A 8 13.02 1.87 -5.58
C ALA A 8 13.43 1.34 -6.96
N VAL A 9 13.16 0.06 -7.20
CA VAL A 9 13.48 -0.62 -8.46
C VAL A 9 12.72 0.02 -9.62
N LEU A 10 11.41 0.24 -9.46
CA LEU A 10 10.60 0.91 -10.50
C LEU A 10 11.09 2.33 -10.77
N SER A 11 11.35 3.13 -9.74
CA SER A 11 11.84 4.50 -9.91
C SER A 11 13.18 4.55 -10.65
N GLN A 12 14.12 3.65 -10.32
CA GLN A 12 15.44 3.58 -10.96
C GLN A 12 15.37 3.10 -12.41
N PHE A 13 14.73 1.95 -12.66
CA PHE A 13 14.83 1.24 -13.93
C PHE A 13 13.71 1.55 -14.93
N VAL A 14 12.54 1.97 -14.46
CA VAL A 14 11.38 2.27 -15.33
C VAL A 14 11.22 3.77 -15.51
N TYR A 15 11.36 4.55 -14.43
CA TYR A 15 11.14 5.99 -14.45
C TYR A 15 12.42 6.83 -14.54
N ASN A 16 13.61 6.20 -14.64
CA ASN A 16 14.92 6.87 -14.73
C ASN A 16 15.17 7.93 -13.63
N LYS A 17 14.57 7.76 -12.44
CA LYS A 17 14.80 8.62 -11.27
C LYS A 17 15.88 7.97 -10.38
N PRO A 18 17.10 8.54 -10.30
CA PRO A 18 18.21 7.90 -9.62
C PRO A 18 17.95 7.72 -8.12
N VAL A 19 18.13 6.49 -7.64
CA VAL A 19 18.07 6.09 -6.22
C VAL A 19 19.49 6.02 -5.66
N SER A 20 19.70 6.56 -4.46
CA SER A 20 21.03 6.63 -3.84
C SER A 20 21.60 5.24 -3.51
N LYS A 21 22.93 5.13 -3.43
CA LYS A 21 23.61 3.91 -2.99
C LYS A 21 23.22 3.52 -1.55
N ALA A 22 22.94 4.51 -0.69
CA ALA A 22 22.58 4.27 0.69
C ALA A 22 21.18 3.62 0.82
N LYS A 23 20.24 4.02 -0.06
CA LYS A 23 18.94 3.36 -0.20
C LYS A 23 19.06 1.91 -0.65
N TRP A 24 19.96 1.62 -1.60
CA TRP A 24 20.23 0.23 -2.03
C TRP A 24 20.69 -0.67 -0.89
N LEU A 25 21.53 -0.16 0.02
CA LEU A 25 22.03 -0.91 1.18
C LEU A 25 20.95 -1.22 2.23
N CYS A 26 19.84 -0.50 2.25
CA CYS A 26 18.73 -0.77 3.17
C CYS A 26 17.82 -1.90 2.66
N LEU A 27 17.83 -2.21 1.36
CA LEU A 27 16.95 -3.22 0.77
C LEU A 27 17.18 -4.65 1.33
N PRO A 28 18.43 -5.13 1.50
CA PRO A 28 18.68 -6.44 2.12
C PRO A 28 18.12 -6.55 3.54
N VAL A 29 18.17 -5.47 4.33
CA VAL A 29 17.63 -5.44 5.70
C VAL A 29 16.10 -5.57 5.68
N ILE A 30 15.44 -4.87 4.75
CA ILE A 30 13.97 -4.95 4.57
C ILE A 30 13.57 -6.38 4.16
N ILE A 31 14.28 -6.97 3.19
CA ILE A 31 14.01 -8.32 2.70
C ILE A 31 14.25 -9.35 3.82
N GLY A 32 15.35 -9.23 4.57
CA GLY A 32 15.68 -10.10 5.69
C GLY A 32 14.63 -10.08 6.79
N GLY A 33 14.09 -8.90 7.14
CA GLY A 33 12.99 -8.78 8.09
C GLY A 33 11.69 -9.46 7.62
N VAL A 34 11.36 -9.33 6.32
CA VAL A 34 10.20 -10.03 5.73
C VAL A 34 10.37 -11.55 5.79
N ILE A 35 11.56 -12.05 5.44
CA ILE A 35 11.85 -13.49 5.50
C ILE A 35 11.70 -14.00 6.94
N LEU A 36 12.32 -13.32 7.92
CA LEU A 36 12.22 -13.68 9.34
C LEU A 36 10.77 -13.71 9.85
N ALA A 37 9.93 -12.76 9.42
CA ALA A 37 8.52 -12.72 9.79
C ALA A 37 7.71 -13.89 9.17
N SER A 38 8.11 -14.37 8.01
CA SER A 38 7.39 -15.41 7.24
C SER A 38 7.79 -16.84 7.59
N VAL A 39 8.99 -17.09 8.13
CA VAL A 39 9.50 -18.46 8.39
C VAL A 39 8.69 -19.23 9.44
N ASN A 40 8.00 -18.54 10.36
CA ASN A 40 7.20 -19.17 11.44
C ASN A 40 5.68 -19.07 11.21
N GLU A 41 5.21 -18.83 9.98
CA GLU A 41 3.78 -18.96 9.67
C GLU A 41 3.40 -20.42 9.43
N LEU A 42 2.59 -20.99 10.33
CA LEU A 42 2.07 -22.37 10.25
C LEU A 42 1.24 -22.61 8.96
N ASP A 43 0.62 -21.57 8.41
CA ASP A 43 -0.12 -21.58 7.14
C ASP A 43 0.57 -20.69 6.08
N PHE A 44 1.85 -20.94 5.84
CA PHE A 44 2.56 -20.19 4.81
C PHE A 44 2.03 -20.51 3.40
N ALA A 45 1.13 -19.67 2.90
CA ALA A 45 0.59 -19.76 1.55
C ALA A 45 1.46 -18.98 0.56
N TRP A 46 2.23 -19.69 -0.27
CA TRP A 46 3.01 -19.09 -1.37
C TRP A 46 2.17 -18.19 -2.29
N SER A 47 0.91 -18.56 -2.53
CA SER A 47 -0.03 -17.75 -3.32
C SER A 47 -0.34 -16.41 -2.66
N ALA A 48 -0.50 -16.38 -1.33
CA ALA A 48 -0.71 -15.15 -0.57
C ALA A 48 0.53 -14.26 -0.58
N LEU A 49 1.73 -14.83 -0.42
CA LEU A 49 2.98 -14.09 -0.51
C LEU A 49 3.17 -13.46 -1.90
N LEU A 50 3.01 -14.24 -2.97
CA LEU A 50 3.15 -13.75 -4.34
C LEU A 50 2.12 -12.67 -4.67
N SER A 51 0.87 -12.85 -4.23
CA SER A 51 -0.19 -11.85 -4.40
C SER A 51 0.11 -10.57 -3.64
N ALA A 52 0.65 -10.66 -2.42
CA ALA A 52 1.07 -9.51 -1.63
C ALA A 52 2.26 -8.77 -2.25
N CYS A 53 3.25 -9.49 -2.81
CA CYS A 53 4.35 -8.91 -3.57
C CYS A 53 3.85 -8.18 -4.82
N LEU A 54 2.97 -8.81 -5.58
CA LEU A 54 2.36 -8.20 -6.77
C LEU A 54 1.54 -6.95 -6.41
N ALA A 55 0.77 -6.99 -5.32
CA ALA A 55 0.04 -5.83 -4.82
C ALA A 55 0.97 -4.66 -4.45
N ASN A 56 2.13 -4.93 -3.84
CA ASN A 56 3.13 -3.90 -3.53
C ASN A 56 3.72 -3.28 -4.81
N VAL A 57 3.92 -4.06 -5.88
CA VAL A 57 4.35 -3.54 -7.20
C VAL A 57 3.28 -2.61 -7.78
N PHE A 58 2.02 -3.03 -7.82
CA PHE A 58 0.94 -2.18 -8.32
C PHE A 58 0.74 -0.92 -7.47
N ALA A 59 0.90 -1.00 -6.15
CA ALA A 59 0.87 0.17 -5.27
C ALA A 59 1.99 1.17 -5.60
N ALA A 60 3.21 0.67 -5.85
CA ALA A 60 4.34 1.50 -6.25
C ALA A 60 4.16 2.13 -7.64
N VAL A 61 3.63 1.39 -8.62
CA VAL A 61 3.26 1.93 -9.95
C VAL A 61 2.20 3.01 -9.79
N ARG A 62 1.12 2.74 -9.06
CA ARG A 62 0.04 3.69 -8.80
C ARG A 62 0.57 4.99 -8.17
N GLY A 63 1.47 4.88 -7.19
CA GLY A 63 2.09 6.04 -6.55
C GLY A 63 2.90 6.90 -7.53
N ASN A 64 3.72 6.26 -8.37
CA ASN A 64 4.51 6.97 -9.38
C ASN A 64 3.65 7.59 -10.49
N GLU A 65 2.66 6.87 -11.02
CA GLU A 65 1.73 7.39 -12.03
C GLU A 65 0.89 8.54 -11.47
N ASN A 66 0.38 8.41 -10.25
CA ASN A 66 -0.35 9.51 -9.61
C ASN A 66 0.51 10.76 -9.47
N LYS A 67 1.80 10.61 -9.15
CA LYS A 67 2.71 11.76 -9.10
C LYS A 67 2.95 12.36 -10.48
N LYS A 68 3.16 11.53 -11.50
CA LYS A 68 3.33 11.96 -12.91
C LYS A 68 2.11 12.73 -13.43
N LEU A 69 0.90 12.27 -13.11
CA LEU A 69 -0.35 12.96 -13.47
C LEU A 69 -0.46 14.35 -12.82
N MET A 70 0.09 14.53 -11.61
CA MET A 70 0.12 15.84 -10.92
C MET A 70 1.16 16.80 -11.49
N GLU A 71 2.19 16.29 -12.17
CA GLU A 71 3.33 17.05 -12.70
C GLU A 71 3.19 17.36 -14.20
N THR A 72 2.35 16.61 -14.93
CA THR A 72 2.12 16.83 -16.38
C THR A 72 1.37 18.15 -16.64
N GLU A 73 1.98 19.05 -17.42
CA GLU A 73 1.37 20.32 -17.84
C GLU A 73 0.07 20.13 -18.63
N GLY A 74 -0.91 21.01 -18.42
CA GLY A 74 -2.24 20.94 -19.03
C GLY A 74 -3.16 19.86 -18.46
N LEU A 75 -2.63 18.71 -18.02
CA LEU A 75 -3.43 17.65 -17.39
C LEU A 75 -3.81 18.01 -15.96
N LYS A 76 -2.87 18.61 -15.22
CA LYS A 76 -3.10 19.14 -13.87
C LYS A 76 -4.25 20.15 -13.84
N ASP A 77 -4.30 21.05 -14.82
CA ASP A 77 -5.33 22.10 -14.91
C ASP A 77 -6.69 21.52 -15.28
N ARG A 78 -6.71 20.50 -16.16
CA ARG A 78 -7.94 19.78 -16.55
C ARG A 78 -8.53 18.93 -15.41
N LEU A 79 -7.68 18.36 -14.55
CA LEU A 79 -8.12 17.63 -13.37
C LEU A 79 -8.60 18.58 -12.25
N GLY A 80 -8.07 19.80 -12.22
CA GLY A 80 -8.47 20.89 -11.33
C GLY A 80 -8.00 20.72 -9.88
N SER A 81 -8.19 19.56 -9.28
CA SER A 81 -7.75 19.26 -7.92
C SER A 81 -7.18 17.84 -7.77
N VAL A 82 -6.39 17.63 -6.73
CA VAL A 82 -5.86 16.29 -6.40
C VAL A 82 -6.96 15.35 -5.90
N GLY A 83 -7.99 15.88 -5.24
CA GLY A 83 -9.20 15.11 -4.90
C GLY A 83 -9.93 14.64 -6.15
N ASN A 84 -10.08 15.51 -7.17
CA ASN A 84 -10.68 15.13 -8.44
C ASN A 84 -9.85 14.06 -9.17
N GLN A 85 -8.52 14.17 -9.17
CA GLN A 85 -7.66 13.12 -9.72
C GLN A 85 -7.91 11.78 -9.02
N PHE A 86 -7.97 11.77 -7.69
CA PHE A 86 -8.24 10.55 -6.93
C PHE A 86 -9.65 10.00 -7.21
N CYS A 87 -10.65 10.87 -7.30
CA CYS A 87 -12.03 10.50 -7.62
C CYS A 87 -12.14 9.86 -9.01
N ILE A 88 -11.62 10.53 -10.05
CA ILE A 88 -11.66 10.05 -11.43
C ILE A 88 -10.93 8.70 -11.56
N THR A 89 -9.73 8.59 -10.98
CA THR A 89 -8.97 7.32 -11.01
C THR A 89 -9.70 6.20 -10.26
N SER A 90 -10.41 6.52 -9.17
CA SER A 90 -11.21 5.54 -8.42
C SER A 90 -12.45 5.09 -9.19
N ILE A 91 -13.14 6.01 -9.88
CA ILE A 91 -14.28 5.68 -10.76
C ILE A 91 -13.82 4.78 -11.90
N LEU A 92 -12.71 5.12 -12.57
CA LEU A 92 -12.16 4.29 -13.64
C LEU A 92 -11.74 2.90 -13.12
N GLY A 93 -11.09 2.84 -11.95
CA GLY A 93 -10.74 1.58 -11.30
C GLY A 93 -11.95 0.72 -10.98
N PHE A 94 -13.03 1.34 -10.49
CA PHE A 94 -14.31 0.66 -10.26
C PHE A 94 -14.88 0.08 -11.56
N LEU A 95 -14.99 0.89 -12.62
CA LEU A 95 -15.53 0.45 -13.90
C LEU A 95 -14.72 -0.70 -14.52
N LEU A 96 -13.38 -0.64 -14.43
CA LEU A 96 -12.48 -1.70 -14.89
C LEU A 96 -12.60 -2.98 -14.05
N SER A 97 -13.01 -2.88 -12.78
CA SER A 97 -13.19 -4.03 -11.91
C SER A 97 -14.49 -4.80 -12.15
N ILE A 98 -15.53 -4.15 -12.67
CA ILE A 98 -16.85 -4.76 -12.95
C ILE A 98 -16.74 -6.07 -13.75
N PRO A 99 -16.09 -6.12 -14.93
CA PRO A 99 -16.03 -7.37 -15.71
C PRO A 99 -15.32 -8.50 -14.95
N PHE A 100 -14.31 -8.19 -14.14
CA PHE A 100 -13.61 -9.19 -13.33
C PHE A 100 -14.50 -9.76 -12.22
N VAL A 101 -15.26 -8.90 -11.53
CA VAL A 101 -16.20 -9.33 -10.49
C VAL A 101 -17.31 -10.19 -11.09
N LEU A 102 -17.87 -9.79 -12.23
CA LEU A 102 -18.89 -10.58 -12.92
C LEU A 102 -18.35 -11.95 -13.36
N TRP A 103 -17.11 -12.01 -13.85
CA TRP A 103 -16.50 -13.26 -14.29
C TRP A 103 -16.18 -14.22 -13.14
N LYS A 104 -15.69 -13.71 -12.00
CA LYS A 104 -15.27 -14.56 -10.87
C LYS A 104 -16.38 -14.86 -9.86
N GLU A 105 -17.23 -13.86 -9.58
CA GLU A 105 -18.18 -13.90 -8.47
C GLU A 105 -19.62 -13.60 -8.90
N GLY A 106 -19.88 -13.42 -10.21
CA GLY A 106 -21.20 -13.08 -10.73
C GLY A 106 -22.31 -14.04 -10.30
N GLY A 107 -22.01 -15.34 -10.16
CA GLY A 107 -22.96 -16.35 -9.69
C GLY A 107 -23.42 -16.16 -8.23
N LYS A 108 -22.68 -15.40 -7.41
CA LYS A 108 -22.99 -15.14 -5.99
C LYS A 108 -23.66 -13.78 -5.78
N LEU A 109 -23.90 -12.98 -6.84
CA LEU A 109 -24.49 -11.65 -6.70
C LEU A 109 -25.88 -11.68 -6.07
N GLY A 110 -26.71 -12.68 -6.36
CA GLY A 110 -28.02 -12.83 -5.74
C GLY A 110 -27.92 -13.00 -4.21
N GLN A 111 -27.03 -13.89 -3.77
CA GLN A 111 -26.76 -14.13 -2.34
C GLN A 111 -26.18 -12.88 -1.65
N PHE A 112 -25.33 -12.14 -2.35
CA PHE A 112 -24.80 -10.87 -1.85
C PHE A 112 -25.90 -9.83 -1.64
N VAL A 113 -26.77 -9.62 -2.64
CA VAL A 113 -27.88 -8.65 -2.55
C VAL A 113 -28.83 -9.01 -1.42
N GLU A 114 -29.13 -10.30 -1.26
CA GLU A 114 -29.96 -10.79 -0.17
C GLU A 114 -29.30 -10.53 1.19
N SER A 115 -28.05 -10.94 1.37
CA SER A 115 -27.28 -10.73 2.61
C SER A 115 -27.15 -9.24 2.97
N PHE A 116 -26.96 -8.37 1.98
CA PHE A 116 -26.87 -6.93 2.18
C PHE A 116 -28.19 -6.31 2.68
N LYS A 117 -29.34 -6.87 2.27
CA LYS A 117 -30.66 -6.43 2.74
C LYS A 117 -31.00 -6.98 4.11
N THR A 118 -30.66 -8.24 4.37
CA THR A 118 -31.12 -8.99 5.55
C THR A 118 -30.20 -8.85 6.77
N ILE A 119 -28.92 -8.51 6.58
CA ILE A 119 -27.94 -8.44 7.67
C ILE A 119 -27.49 -6.98 7.88
N PRO A 120 -28.08 -6.24 8.84
CA PRO A 120 -27.73 -4.83 9.08
C PRO A 120 -26.27 -4.62 9.48
N ALA A 121 -25.69 -5.57 10.24
CA ALA A 121 -24.29 -5.49 10.64
C ALA A 121 -23.34 -5.56 9.44
N LEU A 122 -23.60 -6.46 8.48
CA LEU A 122 -22.85 -6.57 7.23
C LEU A 122 -22.95 -5.25 6.45
N ARG A 123 -24.17 -4.75 6.24
CA ARG A 123 -24.43 -3.50 5.52
C ARG A 123 -23.68 -2.32 6.14
N ASN A 124 -23.84 -2.12 7.45
CA ASN A 124 -23.26 -0.98 8.14
C ASN A 124 -21.72 -1.06 8.15
N ASN A 125 -21.15 -2.24 8.39
CA ASN A 125 -19.71 -2.44 8.35
C ASN A 125 -19.14 -2.25 6.94
N MET A 126 -19.86 -2.69 5.90
CA MET A 126 -19.44 -2.54 4.51
C MET A 126 -19.45 -1.06 4.09
N ILE A 127 -20.51 -0.31 4.42
CA ILE A 127 -20.60 1.13 4.15
C ILE A 127 -19.51 1.89 4.92
N ALA A 128 -19.35 1.63 6.22
CA ALA A 128 -18.33 2.28 7.03
C ALA A 128 -16.92 1.99 6.50
N SER A 129 -16.64 0.74 6.14
CA SER A 129 -15.35 0.34 5.55
C SER A 129 -15.10 1.01 4.21
N ALA A 130 -16.13 1.15 3.35
CA ALA A 130 -16.01 1.84 2.07
C ALA A 130 -15.71 3.34 2.25
N LEU A 131 -16.40 4.00 3.20
CA LEU A 131 -16.17 5.41 3.52
C LEU A 131 -14.75 5.65 4.07
N TRP A 132 -14.30 4.82 5.01
CA TRP A 132 -12.93 4.89 5.55
C TRP A 132 -11.87 4.55 4.52
N PHE A 133 -12.14 3.60 3.64
CA PHE A 133 -11.25 3.29 2.54
C PHE A 133 -11.10 4.49 1.60
N TYR A 134 -12.22 5.08 1.15
CA TYR A 134 -12.16 6.24 0.26
C TYR A 134 -11.45 7.43 0.92
N GLY A 135 -11.89 7.82 2.13
CA GLY A 135 -11.34 8.97 2.83
C GLY A 135 -9.84 8.84 3.12
N TYR A 136 -9.39 7.67 3.57
CA TYR A 136 -7.96 7.41 3.77
C TYR A 136 -7.16 7.55 2.46
N ASN A 137 -7.64 6.97 1.36
CA ASN A 137 -6.90 6.97 0.10
C ASN A 137 -6.90 8.36 -0.56
N GLU A 138 -7.98 9.14 -0.41
CA GLU A 138 -8.03 10.53 -0.85
C GLU A 138 -7.00 11.38 -0.09
N LEU A 139 -6.99 11.29 1.25
CA LEU A 139 -6.00 11.98 2.09
C LEU A 139 -4.56 11.54 1.79
N SER A 140 -4.34 10.26 1.53
CA SER A 140 -3.03 9.74 1.11
C SER A 140 -2.58 10.35 -0.21
N THR A 141 -3.50 10.50 -1.17
CA THR A 141 -3.21 11.12 -2.48
C THR A 141 -2.97 12.63 -2.34
N MET A 142 -3.68 13.33 -1.47
CA MET A 142 -3.39 14.72 -1.12
C MET A 142 -2.02 14.88 -0.47
N THR A 143 -1.61 13.92 0.36
CA THR A 143 -0.27 13.90 0.97
C THR A 143 0.82 13.72 -0.10
N LEU A 144 0.60 12.84 -1.08
CA LEU A 144 1.52 12.65 -2.22
C LEU A 144 1.74 13.93 -3.03
N LYS A 145 0.79 14.86 -3.05
CA LYS A 145 1.00 16.19 -3.67
C LYS A 145 2.16 16.93 -2.99
N LYS A 146 2.21 16.89 -1.65
CA LYS A 146 3.19 17.60 -0.81
C LYS A 146 4.48 16.79 -0.58
N THR A 147 4.47 15.49 -0.87
CA THR A 147 5.62 14.61 -0.69
C THR A 147 6.05 13.96 -2.02
N ASN A 148 7.03 13.06 -2.00
CA ASN A 148 7.38 12.23 -3.16
C ASN A 148 6.89 10.77 -2.94
N ALA A 149 6.94 9.96 -4.01
CA ALA A 149 6.48 8.57 -3.98
C ALA A 149 7.24 7.71 -2.96
N VAL A 150 8.53 8.01 -2.72
CA VAL A 150 9.35 7.32 -1.72
C VAL A 150 8.83 7.62 -0.32
N THR A 151 8.61 8.89 0.04
CA THR A 151 8.03 9.29 1.33
C THR A 151 6.64 8.68 1.55
N GLN A 152 5.83 8.56 0.50
CA GLN A 152 4.51 7.93 0.62
C GLN A 152 4.63 6.42 0.89
N SER A 153 5.54 5.71 0.22
CA SER A 153 5.78 4.28 0.46
C SER A 153 6.26 4.00 1.89
N VAL A 154 6.99 4.94 2.46
CA VAL A 154 7.45 4.93 3.85
C VAL A 154 6.29 5.14 4.81
N ALA A 155 5.49 6.19 4.58
CA ALA A 155 4.29 6.45 5.38
C ALA A 155 3.32 5.26 5.34
N ASN A 156 3.18 4.60 4.17
CA ASN A 156 2.43 3.36 4.03
C ASN A 156 2.99 2.24 4.90
N THR A 157 4.31 2.12 5.00
CA THR A 157 4.93 1.10 5.87
C THR A 157 4.73 1.44 7.35
N ALA A 158 4.92 2.69 7.76
CA ALA A 158 4.65 3.15 9.13
C ALA A 158 3.18 2.91 9.53
N LYS A 159 2.24 3.21 8.63
CA LYS A 159 0.81 2.90 8.81
C LYS A 159 0.59 1.41 9.08
N ARG A 160 1.26 0.51 8.33
CA ARG A 160 1.11 -0.94 8.52
C ARG A 160 1.55 -1.36 9.93
N VAL A 161 2.58 -0.75 10.50
CA VAL A 161 3.01 -1.02 11.90
C VAL A 161 1.91 -0.71 12.89
N ILE A 162 1.36 0.50 12.77
CA ILE A 162 0.32 0.99 13.68
C ILE A 162 -0.91 0.09 13.59
N VAL A 163 -1.26 -0.36 12.39
CA VAL A 163 -2.37 -1.30 12.19
C VAL A 163 -2.07 -2.66 12.81
N ILE A 164 -0.88 -3.24 12.61
CA ILE A 164 -0.52 -4.55 13.21
C ILE A 164 -0.58 -4.49 14.73
N VAL A 165 0.05 -3.48 15.33
CA VAL A 165 0.06 -3.32 16.80
C VAL A 165 -1.35 -3.02 17.32
N GLY A 166 -2.10 -2.15 16.65
CA GLY A 166 -3.47 -1.82 17.03
C GLY A 166 -4.41 -3.02 16.96
N VAL A 167 -4.32 -3.82 15.91
CA VAL A 167 -5.12 -5.05 15.76
C VAL A 167 -4.74 -6.08 16.82
N ALA A 168 -3.46 -6.29 17.10
CA ALA A 168 -3.04 -7.21 18.16
C ALA A 168 -3.54 -6.79 19.55
N LEU A 169 -3.52 -5.49 19.86
CA LEU A 169 -4.07 -4.95 21.11
C LEU A 169 -5.59 -5.10 21.20
N VAL A 170 -6.32 -4.86 20.11
CA VAL A 170 -7.79 -4.93 20.07
C VAL A 170 -8.30 -6.37 20.07
N LEU A 171 -7.62 -7.27 19.35
CA LEU A 171 -8.00 -8.69 19.28
C LEU A 171 -7.45 -9.53 20.43
N GLY A 172 -6.52 -8.98 21.23
CA GLY A 172 -5.89 -9.70 22.34
C GLY A 172 -5.02 -10.88 21.87
N GLU A 173 -4.56 -10.86 20.62
CA GLU A 173 -3.72 -11.92 20.05
C GLU A 173 -2.27 -11.73 20.48
N SER A 174 -1.65 -12.81 20.99
CA SER A 174 -0.22 -12.83 21.26
C SER A 174 0.56 -12.95 19.96
N LEU A 175 1.20 -11.86 19.54
CA LEU A 175 2.13 -11.90 18.41
C LEU A 175 3.40 -12.67 18.83
N ASP A 176 3.71 -13.74 18.09
CA ASP A 176 4.93 -14.52 18.29
C ASP A 176 6.20 -13.64 18.21
N PHE A 177 7.17 -13.91 19.07
CA PHE A 177 8.37 -13.07 19.22
C PHE A 177 9.17 -12.98 17.92
N MET A 178 9.28 -14.08 17.17
CA MET A 178 10.00 -14.09 15.89
C MET A 178 9.28 -13.26 14.82
N LYS A 179 7.94 -13.29 14.80
CA LYS A 179 7.14 -12.43 13.92
C LYS A 179 7.30 -10.96 14.27
N LEU A 180 7.25 -10.61 15.56
CA LEU A 180 7.51 -9.25 16.03
C LEU A 180 8.90 -8.77 15.65
N LEU A 181 9.92 -9.60 15.82
CA LEU A 181 11.29 -9.29 15.47
C LEU A 181 11.46 -9.08 13.95
N GLY A 182 10.95 -10.00 13.14
CA GLY A 182 10.99 -9.89 11.67
C GLY A 182 10.24 -8.66 11.15
N CYS A 183 9.04 -8.40 11.69
CA CYS A 183 8.29 -7.17 11.41
C CYS A 183 9.11 -5.94 11.82
N GLY A 184 9.68 -5.92 13.03
CA GLY A 184 10.50 -4.82 13.53
C GLY A 184 11.71 -4.52 12.65
N ILE A 185 12.44 -5.54 12.21
CA ILE A 185 13.58 -5.40 11.29
C ILE A 185 13.10 -4.89 9.92
N GLY A 186 12.02 -5.46 9.37
CA GLY A 186 11.50 -5.04 8.07
C GLY A 186 11.01 -3.60 8.07
N ILE A 187 10.35 -3.18 9.14
CA ILE A 187 9.86 -1.81 9.36
C ILE A 187 11.03 -0.85 9.59
N GLY A 188 11.96 -1.21 10.47
CA GLY A 188 13.14 -0.42 10.78
C GLY A 188 14.02 -0.20 9.55
N GLY A 189 14.19 -1.24 8.72
CA GLY A 189 14.86 -1.15 7.42
C GLY A 189 14.16 -0.19 6.46
N VAL A 190 12.83 -0.19 6.43
CA VAL A 190 12.07 0.79 5.63
C VAL A 190 12.24 2.20 6.19
N PHE A 191 12.15 2.38 7.49
CA PHE A 191 12.34 3.69 8.12
C PHE A 191 13.74 4.23 7.81
N LEU A 192 14.78 3.41 7.95
CA LEU A 192 16.15 3.75 7.58
C LEU A 192 16.25 4.12 6.10
N TYR A 193 15.70 3.30 5.19
CA TYR A 193 15.63 3.58 3.76
C TYR A 193 15.01 4.97 3.44
N SER A 194 14.10 5.43 4.31
CA SER A 194 13.39 6.70 4.16
C SER A 194 14.24 7.92 4.44
N ILE A 195 15.03 7.84 5.51
CA ILE A 195 15.77 8.96 6.07
C ILE A 195 17.24 8.94 5.66
N ILE A 196 17.73 7.82 5.11
CA ILE A 196 19.17 7.65 4.87
C ILE A 196 19.74 8.66 3.89
N ASP A 197 18.97 9.14 2.92
CA ASP A 197 19.42 10.22 2.03
C ASP A 197 19.61 11.55 2.76
N ASN A 198 18.80 11.82 3.78
CA ASN A 198 18.95 13.01 4.62
C ASN A 198 20.08 12.85 5.64
N LEU A 199 20.38 11.61 6.06
CA LEU A 199 21.48 11.31 6.98
C LEU A 199 22.84 11.28 6.27
N VAL A 200 22.88 10.87 5.01
CA VAL A 200 24.11 10.73 4.21
C VAL A 200 24.46 12.04 3.49
N LYS A 201 23.49 12.91 3.23
CA LYS A 201 23.76 14.32 2.92
C LYS A 201 24.29 15.03 4.16
N LYS A 202 25.59 14.89 4.43
CA LYS A 202 26.35 15.93 5.13
C LYS A 202 26.48 17.12 4.18
N ASP A 203 26.33 18.32 4.74
CA ASP A 203 26.37 19.65 4.10
C ASP A 203 27.23 19.74 2.83
#